data_AF-A0A0X3UN76-F1
#
_entry.id   AF-A0A0X3UN76-F1
#
_cell.length_a   1.000
_cell.length_b   1.000
_cell.length_c   1.000
_cell.angle_alpha   90.00
_cell.angle_beta   90.00
_cell.angle_gamma   90.00
#
_symmetry.space_group_name_H-M   'P 1'
#
loop_
_entity.id
_entity.type
_entity.pdbx_description
1 polymer ?
#
loop_
_entity_poly.entity_id
_entity_poly.type
_entity_poly.pdbx_seq_one_letter_code
_entity_poly.pdbx_strand_id
1 'polypeptide(L)'
;MHLNTPPRNTIRLTHRGRIALIAAGAVVAGAAVAVPLLILGEEEPARPTSLVIPEGWRASQVYDAVDRALALPPGSTRKSLGKLDLKLPNDADGNPEGYLFPATYPLEQNGKKATPDSLLSAMVDTANKKFSGAPIAAGAQRNAMNVYQAVTIASIVQAEAGSKADMGKVARVIFNRLERGMPLQMDSTINYALNRSTLKTTEADTRIESPYNSYQRMGLPPTPIDNPGEDAMRAAISPSPGDWLYFVTVKPGDTRFTADYAEHQRNVAEFNAQRKASPASPQPTK
;
A
#
# COMPACT_ATOMS: atom_id res chain seq x y z
N MET A 1 35.71 -22.50 -56.82
CA MET A 1 35.04 -22.40 -55.50
C MET A 1 33.76 -21.61 -55.67
N HIS A 2 32.65 -22.18 -55.19
CA HIS A 2 31.29 -21.72 -55.38
C HIS A 2 30.96 -20.41 -54.63
N LEU A 3 29.88 -19.78 -55.13
CA LEU A 3 28.91 -18.86 -54.51
C LEU A 3 28.91 -17.38 -54.96
N ASN A 4 28.09 -17.22 -56.01
CA ASN A 4 27.27 -16.09 -56.43
C ASN A 4 26.55 -15.30 -55.31
N THR A 5 26.69 -13.97 -55.40
CA THR A 5 25.65 -12.90 -55.52
C THR A 5 24.67 -12.59 -54.35
N PRO A 6 24.38 -11.29 -54.06
CA PRO A 6 23.70 -10.73 -52.86
C PRO A 6 22.17 -10.49 -53.17
N PRO A 7 21.36 -9.58 -52.54
CA PRO A 7 21.53 -8.62 -51.43
C PRO A 7 20.36 -8.59 -50.39
N ARG A 8 20.42 -7.59 -49.48
CA ARG A 8 19.41 -7.13 -48.50
C ARG A 8 17.95 -7.29 -48.97
N ASN A 9 17.09 -7.80 -48.07
CA ASN A 9 15.67 -7.46 -48.09
C ASN A 9 15.08 -7.31 -46.68
N THR A 10 14.24 -6.29 -46.53
CA THR A 10 13.46 -5.93 -45.35
C THR A 10 12.21 -6.80 -45.31
N ILE A 11 11.98 -7.51 -44.20
CA ILE A 11 10.71 -8.22 -44.00
C ILE A 11 9.70 -7.21 -43.47
N ARG A 12 8.91 -6.65 -44.40
CA ARG A 12 7.57 -6.10 -44.10
C ARG A 12 6.60 -7.28 -44.02
N LEU A 13 6.04 -7.53 -42.84
CA LEU A 13 4.86 -8.38 -42.69
C LEU A 13 3.60 -7.52 -42.89
N THR A 14 2.81 -7.90 -43.89
CA THR A 14 1.57 -7.24 -44.27
C THR A 14 0.36 -7.83 -43.56
N HIS A 15 -0.63 -6.95 -43.43
CA HIS A 15 -2.01 -7.13 -43.01
C HIS A 15 -2.72 -8.22 -43.85
N ARG A 16 -3.12 -9.33 -43.20
CA ARG A 16 -4.42 -10.02 -43.35
C ARG A 16 -4.31 -11.46 -42.82
N GLY A 17 -5.18 -11.77 -41.87
CA GLY A 17 -5.56 -13.15 -41.57
C GLY A 17 -5.16 -13.65 -40.19
N ARG A 18 -5.80 -13.12 -39.14
CA ARG A 18 -6.76 -13.95 -38.39
C ARG A 18 -7.60 -13.11 -37.45
N ILE A 19 -8.90 -13.30 -37.64
CA ILE A 19 -10.01 -12.81 -36.84
C ILE A 19 -9.99 -13.57 -35.52
N ALA A 20 -9.98 -12.83 -34.41
CA ALA A 20 -10.69 -13.19 -33.20
C ALA A 20 -11.08 -11.87 -32.51
N LEU A 21 -12.33 -11.48 -32.70
CA LEU A 21 -13.01 -10.46 -31.92
C LEU A 21 -13.14 -10.97 -30.48
N ILE A 22 -12.51 -10.29 -29.52
CA ILE A 22 -13.11 -10.14 -28.19
C ILE A 22 -13.07 -8.66 -27.84
N ALA A 23 -14.27 -8.14 -27.63
CA ALA A 23 -14.56 -6.77 -27.30
C ALA A 23 -14.32 -6.47 -25.81
N ALA A 24 -14.14 -5.17 -25.57
CA ALA A 24 -14.48 -4.43 -24.36
C ALA A 24 -13.50 -4.47 -23.16
N GLY A 25 -12.79 -3.35 -23.01
CA GLY A 25 -13.01 -2.45 -21.88
C GLY A 25 -12.47 -2.91 -20.52
N ALA A 26 -11.21 -2.60 -20.25
CA ALA A 26 -10.67 -2.63 -18.90
C ALA A 26 -11.28 -1.49 -18.07
N VAL A 27 -12.35 -1.78 -17.32
CA VAL A 27 -12.76 -0.98 -16.16
C VAL A 27 -11.84 -1.35 -15.01
N VAL A 28 -10.90 -0.47 -14.68
CA VAL A 28 -10.16 -0.51 -13.41
C VAL A 28 -10.79 0.54 -12.51
N ALA A 29 -11.72 0.12 -11.66
CA ALA A 29 -12.12 0.81 -10.43
C ALA A 29 -13.00 -0.12 -9.58
N GLY A 30 -12.72 -0.21 -8.27
CA GLY A 30 -13.60 -0.86 -7.29
C GLY A 30 -13.25 -2.32 -6.99
N ALA A 31 -13.55 -2.75 -5.77
CA ALA A 31 -13.29 -4.09 -5.21
C ALA A 31 -13.41 -5.20 -6.25
N ALA A 32 -12.42 -6.09 -6.35
CA ALA A 32 -12.47 -7.21 -7.28
C ALA A 32 -13.61 -8.17 -6.86
N VAL A 33 -14.78 -7.99 -7.47
CA VAL A 33 -15.88 -8.95 -7.45
C VAL A 33 -15.59 -9.97 -8.54
N ALA A 34 -15.25 -11.20 -8.16
CA ALA A 34 -15.10 -12.30 -9.12
C ALA A 34 -16.50 -12.76 -9.56
N VAL A 35 -16.87 -12.49 -10.81
CA VAL A 35 -18.12 -12.98 -11.45
C VAL A 35 -17.78 -14.23 -12.28
N PRO A 36 -18.36 -15.40 -12.00
CA PRO A 36 -18.23 -16.55 -12.90
C PRO A 36 -19.10 -16.32 -14.16
N LEU A 37 -18.49 -16.40 -15.34
CA LEU A 37 -19.19 -16.26 -16.62
C LEU A 37 -19.88 -17.58 -17.03
N LEU A 38 -21.17 -17.45 -17.35
CA LEU A 38 -22.04 -18.26 -18.22
C LEU A 38 -22.68 -19.56 -17.69
N ILE A 39 -23.93 -19.43 -17.22
CA ILE A 39 -25.08 -20.22 -17.68
C ILE A 39 -26.27 -19.27 -17.91
N LEU A 40 -27.01 -19.50 -19.00
CA LEU A 40 -28.20 -18.74 -19.42
C LEU A 40 -29.31 -18.74 -18.35
N GLY A 41 -29.63 -17.57 -17.83
CA GLY A 41 -30.80 -17.26 -17.01
C GLY A 41 -30.75 -15.77 -16.66
N GLU A 42 -31.89 -15.07 -16.69
CA GLU A 42 -32.01 -13.71 -16.17
C GLU A 42 -31.88 -13.72 -14.64
N GLU A 43 -30.69 -14.03 -14.14
CA GLU A 43 -30.36 -13.89 -12.73
C GLU A 43 -29.74 -12.50 -12.52
N GLU A 44 -30.29 -11.73 -11.58
CA GLU A 44 -29.63 -10.52 -11.09
C GLU A 44 -28.15 -10.81 -10.84
N PRO A 45 -27.22 -9.89 -11.18
CA PRO A 45 -25.80 -10.12 -10.97
C PRO A 45 -25.57 -10.59 -9.54
N ALA A 46 -25.04 -11.82 -9.39
CA ALA A 46 -24.87 -12.46 -8.11
C ALA A 46 -24.16 -11.52 -7.13
N ARG A 47 -24.78 -11.25 -5.99
CA ARG A 47 -24.22 -10.34 -4.98
C ARG A 47 -22.87 -10.89 -4.51
N PRO A 48 -21.87 -10.01 -4.28
CA PRO A 48 -20.57 -10.46 -3.80
C PRO A 48 -20.74 -11.23 -2.49
N THR A 49 -20.09 -12.38 -2.39
CA THR A 49 -20.12 -13.22 -1.17
C THR A 49 -19.05 -12.82 -0.16
N SER A 50 -18.08 -12.00 -0.58
CA SER A 50 -16.98 -11.52 0.27
C SER A 50 -16.49 -10.13 -0.14
N LEU A 51 -15.85 -9.47 0.81
CA LEU A 51 -15.18 -8.17 0.68
C LEU A 51 -13.67 -8.38 0.83
N VAL A 52 -12.92 -8.01 -0.22
CA VAL A 52 -11.45 -8.03 -0.20
C VAL A 52 -10.94 -6.66 0.23
N ILE A 53 -10.10 -6.62 1.27
CA ILE A 53 -9.36 -5.44 1.71
C ILE A 53 -7.87 -5.61 1.34
N PRO A 54 -7.36 -4.85 0.37
CA PRO A 54 -5.94 -4.85 0.01
C PRO A 54 -5.05 -4.24 1.11
N GLU A 55 -3.79 -4.66 1.14
CA GLU A 55 -2.74 -4.04 1.96
C GLU A 55 -2.52 -2.57 1.56
N GLY A 56 -2.12 -1.74 2.52
CA GLY A 56 -1.81 -0.32 2.28
C GLY A 56 -3.04 0.57 2.08
N TRP A 57 -4.25 0.03 2.28
CA TRP A 57 -5.47 0.84 2.31
C TRP A 57 -5.58 1.61 3.61
N ARG A 58 -6.00 2.88 3.52
CA ARG A 58 -6.39 3.69 4.69
C ARG A 58 -7.77 3.31 5.17
N ALA A 59 -8.07 3.61 6.42
CA ALA A 59 -9.34 3.32 7.04
C ALA A 59 -10.51 3.98 6.29
N SER A 60 -10.31 5.18 5.74
CA SER A 60 -11.28 5.83 4.85
C SER A 60 -11.67 4.97 3.64
N GLN A 61 -10.70 4.35 2.98
CA GLN A 61 -10.93 3.49 1.82
C GLN A 61 -11.63 2.18 2.22
N VAL A 62 -11.30 1.66 3.40
CA VAL A 62 -11.99 0.50 3.98
C VAL A 62 -13.45 0.83 4.25
N TYR A 63 -13.77 1.99 4.85
CA TYR A 63 -15.15 2.40 5.10
C TYR A 63 -15.96 2.52 3.80
N ASP A 64 -15.38 3.15 2.78
CA ASP A 64 -16.02 3.29 1.47
C ASP A 64 -16.24 1.94 0.78
N ALA A 65 -15.36 0.97 1.01
CA ALA A 65 -15.50 -0.38 0.49
C ALA A 65 -16.58 -1.18 1.22
N VAL A 66 -16.66 -1.04 2.55
CA VAL A 66 -17.73 -1.65 3.37
C VAL A 66 -19.10 -1.07 2.98
N ASP A 67 -19.22 0.26 2.87
CA ASP A 67 -20.48 0.91 2.48
C ASP A 67 -20.96 0.41 1.11
N ARG A 68 -20.07 0.31 0.12
CA ARG A 68 -20.40 -0.23 -1.20
C ARG A 68 -20.77 -1.71 -1.16
N ALA A 69 -20.02 -2.54 -0.45
CA ALA A 69 -20.27 -3.98 -0.37
C ALA A 69 -21.60 -4.32 0.30
N LEU A 70 -22.04 -3.48 1.25
CA LEU A 70 -23.31 -3.64 1.97
C LEU A 70 -24.46 -2.81 1.37
N ALA A 71 -24.23 -2.11 0.25
CA ALA A 71 -25.19 -1.21 -0.39
C ALA A 71 -25.76 -0.14 0.56
N LEU A 72 -24.89 0.43 1.42
CA LEU A 72 -25.22 1.48 2.38
C LEU A 72 -24.95 2.88 1.81
N PRO A 73 -25.62 3.93 2.32
CA PRO A 73 -25.26 5.31 1.99
C PRO A 73 -23.79 5.62 2.33
N PRO A 74 -23.08 6.44 1.54
CA PRO A 74 -21.69 6.81 1.84
C PRO A 74 -21.50 7.42 3.23
N GLY A 75 -20.47 6.97 3.92
CA GLY A 75 -20.11 7.39 5.28
C GLY A 75 -20.89 6.68 6.38
N SER A 76 -21.70 5.65 6.07
CA SER A 76 -22.46 4.89 7.07
C SER A 76 -21.52 4.13 8.01
N THR A 77 -20.51 3.47 7.46
CA THR A 77 -19.50 2.72 8.24
C THR A 77 -18.68 3.64 9.14
N ARG A 78 -18.23 4.80 8.63
CA ARG A 78 -17.51 5.77 9.46
C ARG A 78 -18.35 6.27 10.65
N LYS A 79 -19.66 6.47 10.46
CA LYS A 79 -20.57 6.90 11.52
C LYS A 79 -20.80 5.83 12.59
N SER A 80 -20.64 4.55 12.26
CA SER A 80 -20.87 3.47 13.22
C SER A 80 -19.72 3.31 14.23
N LEU A 81 -18.50 3.74 13.88
CA LEU A 81 -17.31 3.69 14.76
C LEU A 81 -17.54 4.31 16.13
N GLY A 82 -18.21 5.45 16.22
CA GLY A 82 -18.43 6.15 17.49
C GLY A 82 -19.28 5.37 18.50
N LYS A 83 -19.90 4.27 18.08
CA LYS A 83 -20.71 3.38 18.92
C LYS A 83 -20.04 2.02 19.14
N LEU A 84 -18.93 1.76 18.45
CA LEU A 84 -18.31 0.46 18.39
C LEU A 84 -17.12 0.38 19.34
N ASP A 85 -17.15 -0.61 20.23
CA ASP A 85 -16.00 -0.92 21.09
C ASP A 85 -15.04 -1.87 20.35
N LEU A 86 -14.19 -1.28 19.51
CA LEU A 86 -13.13 -2.03 18.83
C LEU A 86 -12.02 -2.36 19.82
N LYS A 87 -11.56 -3.61 19.81
CA LYS A 87 -10.43 -4.09 20.64
C LYS A 87 -9.08 -3.57 20.13
N LEU A 88 -8.91 -2.26 20.08
CA LEU A 88 -7.68 -1.62 19.67
C LEU A 88 -6.70 -1.55 20.86
N PRO A 89 -5.38 -1.47 20.60
CA PRO A 89 -4.42 -1.14 21.64
C PRO A 89 -4.72 0.23 22.25
N ASN A 90 -4.39 0.44 23.52
CA ASN A 90 -4.59 1.72 24.20
C ASN A 90 -3.91 2.89 23.46
N ASP A 91 -2.71 2.67 22.90
CA ASP A 91 -1.96 3.68 22.15
C ASP A 91 -2.66 4.15 20.88
N ALA A 92 -3.65 3.39 20.39
CA ALA A 92 -4.44 3.77 19.22
C ALA A 92 -5.48 4.86 19.51
N ASP A 93 -5.82 5.09 20.78
CA ASP A 93 -6.80 6.10 21.22
C ASP A 93 -8.12 6.04 20.40
N GLY A 94 -8.61 4.82 20.15
CA GLY A 94 -9.81 4.58 19.35
C GLY A 94 -9.67 4.74 17.84
N ASN A 95 -8.50 5.11 17.31
CA ASN A 95 -8.24 5.16 15.87
C ASN A 95 -7.91 3.76 15.32
N PRO A 96 -8.72 3.21 14.38
CA PRO A 96 -8.49 1.88 13.84
C PRO A 96 -7.45 1.83 12.72
N GLU A 97 -6.85 2.96 12.32
CA GLU A 97 -5.80 2.99 11.29
C GLU A 97 -4.63 2.07 11.69
N GLY A 98 -4.22 1.19 10.79
CA GLY A 98 -3.24 0.14 11.05
C GLY A 98 -3.82 -1.20 11.54
N TYR A 99 -5.09 -1.22 11.97
CA TYR A 99 -5.75 -2.40 12.55
C TYR A 99 -6.92 -2.93 11.73
N LEU A 100 -7.32 -2.25 10.64
CA LEU A 100 -8.29 -2.79 9.69
C LEU A 100 -7.58 -3.75 8.73
N PHE A 101 -7.26 -4.95 9.25
CA PHE A 101 -6.33 -5.88 8.63
C PHE A 101 -6.68 -6.25 7.17
N PRO A 102 -5.72 -6.26 6.25
CA PRO A 102 -5.94 -6.66 4.86
C PRO A 102 -6.16 -8.17 4.73
N ALA A 103 -7.38 -8.55 4.33
CA ALA A 103 -7.78 -9.92 4.08
C ALA A 103 -9.09 -9.96 3.28
N THR A 104 -9.61 -11.16 3.05
CA THR A 104 -10.94 -11.38 2.49
C THR A 104 -11.91 -11.71 3.62
N TYR A 105 -13.01 -10.96 3.70
CA TYR A 105 -14.03 -11.09 4.73
C TYR A 105 -15.36 -11.55 4.13
N PRO A 106 -16.02 -12.58 4.66
CA PRO A 106 -17.33 -13.00 4.15
C PRO A 106 -18.39 -11.93 4.42
N LEU A 107 -19.27 -11.68 3.43
CA LEU A 107 -20.41 -10.77 3.56
C LEU A 107 -21.67 -11.46 4.11
N GLU A 108 -21.61 -12.79 4.21
CA GLU A 108 -22.58 -13.61 4.91
C GLU A 108 -21.86 -14.75 5.61
N GLN A 109 -22.20 -14.99 6.88
CA GLN A 109 -21.63 -16.08 7.65
C GLN A 109 -22.71 -16.72 8.52
N ASN A 110 -22.82 -18.05 8.45
CA ASN A 110 -23.82 -18.83 9.21
C ASN A 110 -25.27 -18.31 9.00
N GLY A 111 -25.63 -17.94 7.76
CA GLY A 111 -26.95 -17.42 7.40
C GLY A 111 -27.25 -15.99 7.89
N LYS A 112 -26.25 -15.28 8.43
CA LYS A 112 -26.38 -13.88 8.86
C LYS A 112 -25.58 -12.97 7.94
N LYS A 113 -26.23 -11.91 7.45
CA LYS A 113 -25.58 -10.85 6.67
C LYS A 113 -24.61 -10.06 7.54
N ALA A 114 -23.48 -9.70 6.96
CA ALA A 114 -22.50 -8.84 7.59
C ALA A 114 -23.08 -7.42 7.79
N THR A 115 -22.63 -6.79 8.87
CA THR A 115 -22.86 -5.38 9.20
C THR A 115 -21.52 -4.64 9.17
N PRO A 116 -21.52 -3.29 9.08
CA PRO A 116 -20.28 -2.52 9.22
C PRO A 116 -19.51 -2.90 10.49
N ASP A 117 -20.22 -2.97 11.62
CA ASP A 117 -19.64 -3.25 12.93
C ASP A 117 -19.00 -4.64 13.01
N SER A 118 -19.66 -5.66 12.46
CA SER A 118 -19.11 -7.02 12.42
C SER A 118 -17.87 -7.11 11.51
N LEU A 119 -17.85 -6.36 10.40
CA LEU A 119 -16.69 -6.37 9.49
C LEU A 119 -15.50 -5.66 10.10
N LEU A 120 -15.70 -4.46 10.68
CA LEU A 120 -14.63 -3.73 11.36
C LEU A 120 -14.08 -4.50 12.56
N SER A 121 -14.96 -5.12 13.36
CA SER A 121 -14.54 -5.96 14.48
C SER A 121 -13.74 -7.18 14.01
N ALA A 122 -14.18 -7.85 12.94
CA ALA A 122 -13.45 -8.98 12.36
C ALA A 122 -12.07 -8.57 11.84
N MET A 123 -11.94 -7.38 11.23
CA MET A 123 -10.66 -6.85 10.77
C MET A 123 -9.70 -6.58 11.95
N VAL A 124 -10.19 -5.94 13.01
CA VAL A 124 -9.39 -5.65 14.22
C VAL A 124 -9.01 -6.94 14.96
N ASP A 125 -9.94 -7.88 15.12
CA ASP A 125 -9.64 -9.19 15.72
C ASP A 125 -8.57 -9.95 14.88
N THR A 126 -8.62 -9.82 13.55
CA THR A 126 -7.60 -10.40 12.67
C THR A 126 -6.24 -9.73 12.85
N ALA A 127 -6.19 -8.38 12.88
CA ALA A 127 -4.96 -7.63 13.17
C ALA A 127 -4.37 -8.07 14.52
N ASN A 128 -5.18 -8.10 15.57
CA ASN A 128 -4.74 -8.53 16.90
C ASN A 128 -4.17 -9.93 16.87
N LYS A 129 -4.83 -10.90 16.22
CA LYS A 129 -4.31 -12.27 16.09
C LYS A 129 -2.96 -12.32 15.37
N LYS A 130 -2.76 -11.48 14.35
CA LYS A 130 -1.54 -11.45 13.54
C LYS A 130 -0.40 -10.69 14.20
N PHE A 131 -0.69 -9.64 14.95
CA PHE A 131 0.29 -8.75 15.57
C PHE A 131 0.62 -9.11 17.03
N SER A 132 -0.22 -9.87 17.73
CA SER A 132 0.03 -10.29 19.13
C SER A 132 0.93 -11.52 19.29
N GLY A 133 1.43 -12.10 18.19
CA GLY A 133 2.27 -13.28 18.25
C GLY A 133 3.60 -13.03 18.99
N ALA A 134 4.10 -14.02 19.73
CA ALA A 134 5.35 -13.93 20.47
C ALA A 134 6.56 -13.43 19.64
N PRO A 135 6.74 -13.80 18.35
CA PRO A 135 7.82 -13.25 17.54
C PRO A 135 7.71 -11.73 17.32
N ILE A 136 6.49 -11.21 17.20
CA ILE A 136 6.21 -9.78 17.01
C ILE A 136 6.53 -9.02 18.29
N ALA A 137 6.00 -9.48 19.43
CA ALA A 137 6.28 -8.88 20.73
C ALA A 137 7.79 -8.86 21.03
N ALA A 138 8.47 -9.98 20.80
CA ALA A 138 9.92 -10.08 21.01
C ALA A 138 10.70 -9.15 20.05
N GLY A 139 10.28 -9.03 18.79
CA GLY A 139 10.94 -8.14 17.83
C GLY A 139 10.73 -6.66 18.12
N ALA A 140 9.52 -6.26 18.52
CA ALA A 140 9.25 -4.90 18.97
C ALA A 140 10.12 -4.56 20.18
N GLN A 141 10.18 -5.45 21.18
CA GLN A 141 11.02 -5.25 22.36
C GLN A 141 12.52 -5.14 22.03
N ARG A 142 13.05 -5.98 21.13
CA ARG A 142 14.45 -5.90 20.68
C ARG A 142 14.81 -4.55 20.07
N ASN A 143 13.85 -3.91 19.40
CA ASN A 143 14.03 -2.61 18.76
C ASN A 143 13.54 -1.44 19.65
N ALA A 144 13.39 -1.68 20.96
CA ALA A 144 12.96 -0.68 21.94
C ALA A 144 11.64 0.05 21.58
N MET A 145 10.68 -0.67 21.00
CA MET A 145 9.36 -0.15 20.65
C MET A 145 8.24 -1.03 21.22
N ASN A 146 7.05 -0.46 21.31
CA ASN A 146 5.84 -1.24 21.56
C ASN A 146 5.21 -1.76 20.24
N VAL A 147 4.20 -2.62 20.35
CA VAL A 147 3.56 -3.24 19.18
C VAL A 147 2.86 -2.19 18.29
N TYR A 148 2.26 -1.16 18.88
CA TYR A 148 1.59 -0.11 18.12
C TYR A 148 2.59 0.69 17.27
N GLN A 149 3.74 1.06 17.83
CA GLN A 149 4.86 1.68 17.10
C GLN A 149 5.40 0.78 15.99
N ALA A 150 5.46 -0.54 16.22
CA ALA A 150 5.84 -1.50 15.18
C ALA A 150 4.82 -1.50 14.01
N VAL A 151 3.53 -1.41 14.30
CA VAL A 151 2.48 -1.24 13.28
C VAL A 151 2.60 0.12 12.57
N THR A 152 2.95 1.19 13.28
CA THR A 152 3.21 2.51 12.67
C THR A 152 4.37 2.42 11.67
N ILE A 153 5.49 1.81 12.04
CA ILE A 153 6.62 1.59 11.13
C ILE A 153 6.19 0.69 9.95
N ALA A 154 5.45 -0.38 10.22
CA ALA A 154 4.95 -1.28 9.18
C ALA A 154 4.07 -0.54 8.15
N SER A 155 3.23 0.40 8.58
CA SER A 155 2.42 1.22 7.65
C SER A 155 3.27 2.11 6.75
N ILE A 156 4.33 2.70 7.28
CA ILE A 156 5.28 3.49 6.48
C ILE A 156 6.02 2.58 5.50
N VAL A 157 6.48 1.41 5.97
CA VAL A 157 7.15 0.41 5.12
C VAL A 157 6.25 -0.07 3.99
N GLN A 158 4.98 -0.34 4.28
CA GLN A 158 3.97 -0.77 3.29
C GLN A 158 3.77 0.30 2.21
N ALA A 159 3.72 1.58 2.60
CA ALA A 159 3.51 2.68 1.68
C ALA A 159 4.76 3.03 0.83
N GLU A 160 5.96 2.83 1.37
CA GLU A 160 7.23 3.24 0.72
C GLU A 160 7.87 2.12 -0.12
N ALA A 161 7.72 0.86 0.29
CA ALA A 161 8.41 -0.24 -0.38
C ALA A 161 7.76 -0.59 -1.72
N GLY A 162 8.54 -0.50 -2.80
CA GLY A 162 8.11 -0.94 -4.13
C GLY A 162 8.03 -2.47 -4.30
N SER A 163 8.60 -3.22 -3.36
CA SER A 163 8.64 -4.69 -3.38
C SER A 163 8.79 -5.28 -1.98
N LYS A 164 8.40 -6.55 -1.80
CA LYS A 164 8.63 -7.29 -0.54
C LYS A 164 10.12 -7.39 -0.17
N ALA A 165 10.99 -7.48 -1.17
CA ALA A 165 12.44 -7.55 -0.95
C ALA A 165 13.01 -6.24 -0.38
N ASP A 166 12.39 -5.10 -0.71
CA ASP A 166 12.83 -3.79 -0.26
C ASP A 166 12.29 -3.42 1.14
N MET A 167 11.18 -4.03 1.58
CA MET A 167 10.53 -3.73 2.87
C MET A 167 11.51 -3.77 4.05
N GLY A 168 12.36 -4.80 4.13
CA GLY A 168 13.35 -4.92 5.21
C GLY A 168 14.42 -3.83 5.19
N LYS A 169 14.79 -3.33 4.00
CA LYS A 169 15.76 -2.23 3.84
C LYS A 169 15.12 -0.87 4.13
N VAL A 170 13.88 -0.65 3.71
CA VAL A 170 13.10 0.54 4.07
C VAL A 170 12.92 0.64 5.58
N ALA A 171 12.54 -0.47 6.23
CA ALA A 171 12.47 -0.54 7.68
C ALA A 171 13.82 -0.16 8.31
N ARG A 172 14.93 -0.70 7.80
CA ARG A 172 16.27 -0.35 8.28
C ARG A 172 16.60 1.14 8.16
N VAL A 173 16.22 1.79 7.05
CA VAL A 173 16.39 3.25 6.89
C VAL A 173 15.62 4.02 7.97
N ILE A 174 14.37 3.61 8.27
CA ILE A 174 13.58 4.23 9.34
C ILE A 174 14.31 4.13 10.68
N PHE A 175 14.78 2.94 11.05
CA PHE A 175 15.54 2.73 12.29
C PHE A 175 16.81 3.58 12.35
N ASN A 176 17.64 3.51 11.32
CA ASN A 176 18.90 4.24 11.29
C ASN A 176 18.68 5.76 11.40
N ARG A 177 17.60 6.29 10.82
CA ARG A 177 17.23 7.70 10.97
C ARG A 177 16.74 8.04 12.38
N LEU A 178 15.87 7.21 12.96
CA LEU A 178 15.38 7.41 14.33
C LEU A 178 16.53 7.40 15.33
N GLU A 179 17.44 6.43 15.24
CA GLU A 179 18.62 6.29 16.10
C GLU A 179 19.57 7.49 16.00
N ARG A 180 19.66 8.12 14.82
CA ARG A 180 20.49 9.31 14.59
C ARG A 180 19.78 10.63 14.87
N GLY A 181 18.53 10.60 15.32
CA GLY A 181 17.73 11.81 15.47
C GLY A 181 17.62 12.57 14.15
N MET A 182 17.32 11.87 13.05
CA MET A 182 17.02 12.43 11.73
C MET A 182 15.51 12.37 11.45
N PRO A 183 14.93 13.38 10.77
CA PRO A 183 13.55 13.31 10.31
C PRO A 183 13.40 12.18 9.29
N LEU A 184 12.25 11.48 9.29
CA LEU A 184 12.05 10.34 8.39
C LEU A 184 11.95 10.77 6.92
N GLN A 185 11.35 11.94 6.65
CA GLN A 185 11.20 12.51 5.30
C GLN A 185 10.53 11.55 4.31
N MET A 186 9.41 10.94 4.73
CA MET A 186 8.66 9.98 3.94
C MET A 186 7.46 10.64 3.26
N ASP A 187 7.41 10.59 1.93
CA ASP A 187 6.32 11.18 1.12
C ASP A 187 4.96 10.58 1.45
N SER A 188 4.92 9.28 1.80
CA SER A 188 3.72 8.59 2.26
C SER A 188 3.03 9.31 3.44
N THR A 189 3.80 9.87 4.37
CA THR A 189 3.27 10.60 5.54
C THR A 189 2.63 11.94 5.17
N ILE A 190 3.18 12.63 4.16
CA ILE A 190 2.60 13.86 3.59
C ILE A 190 1.32 13.53 2.83
N ASN A 191 1.34 12.47 2.04
CA ASN A 191 0.15 11.99 1.33
C ASN A 191 -0.97 11.59 2.30
N TYR A 192 -0.62 11.04 3.46
CA TYR A 192 -1.58 10.79 4.54
C TYR A 192 -2.17 12.08 5.08
N ALA A 193 -1.32 13.03 5.48
CA ALA A 193 -1.71 14.34 6.00
C ALA A 193 -2.69 15.09 5.07
N LEU A 194 -2.45 15.00 3.76
CA LEU A 194 -3.24 15.69 2.73
C LEU A 194 -4.40 14.84 2.19
N ASN A 195 -4.64 13.66 2.76
CA ASN A 195 -5.65 12.70 2.31
C ASN A 195 -5.62 12.44 0.79
N ARG A 196 -4.41 12.26 0.22
CA ARG A 196 -4.20 12.00 -1.22
C ARG A 196 -3.27 10.82 -1.45
N SER A 197 -3.16 10.38 -2.70
CA SER A 197 -2.18 9.39 -3.16
C SER A 197 -1.51 9.88 -4.44
N THR A 198 -0.25 10.29 -4.35
CA THR A 198 0.52 10.81 -5.49
C THR A 198 2.00 10.50 -5.33
N LEU A 199 2.67 10.25 -6.45
CA LEU A 199 4.14 10.11 -6.54
C LEU A 199 4.85 11.47 -6.66
N LYS A 200 4.10 12.58 -6.60
CA LYS A 200 4.61 13.94 -6.79
C LYS A 200 4.33 14.76 -5.54
N THR A 201 5.22 14.65 -4.56
CA THR A 201 5.28 15.58 -3.43
C THR A 201 6.10 16.78 -3.84
N THR A 202 5.54 17.97 -3.70
CA THR A 202 6.21 19.24 -3.99
C THR A 202 7.00 19.72 -2.78
N GLU A 203 7.97 20.61 -2.99
CA GLU A 203 8.66 21.26 -1.87
C GLU A 203 7.69 22.00 -0.94
N ALA A 204 6.62 22.58 -1.47
CA ALA A 204 5.60 23.24 -0.66
C ALA A 204 4.87 22.24 0.25
N ASP A 205 4.58 21.02 -0.24
CA ASP A 205 3.95 19.97 0.55
C ASP A 205 4.84 19.55 1.74
N THR A 206 6.17 19.59 1.61
CA THR A 206 7.08 19.26 2.73
C THR A 206 7.05 20.28 3.87
N ARG A 207 6.38 21.43 3.68
CA ARG A 207 6.31 22.52 4.66
C ARG A 207 4.95 22.67 5.33
N ILE A 208 4.01 21.76 5.07
CA ILE A 208 2.68 21.82 5.66
C ILE A 208 2.73 21.62 7.18
N GLU A 209 1.90 22.36 7.90
CA GLU A 209 1.72 22.15 9.35
C GLU A 209 0.82 20.95 9.59
N SER A 210 1.43 19.81 9.92
CA SER A 210 0.71 18.58 10.27
C SER A 210 1.52 17.75 11.26
N PRO A 211 0.89 17.04 12.21
CA PRO A 211 1.58 16.07 13.06
C PRO A 211 2.15 14.89 12.27
N TYR A 212 1.65 14.64 11.05
CA TYR A 212 2.15 13.60 10.15
C TYR A 212 3.27 14.09 9.23
N ASN A 213 3.65 15.38 9.27
CA ASN A 213 4.75 15.87 8.44
C ASN A 213 6.11 15.39 8.98
N SER A 214 6.57 14.24 8.47
CA SER A 214 7.86 13.65 8.83
C SER A 214 9.09 14.35 8.23
N TYR A 215 8.90 15.43 7.46
CA TYR A 215 9.99 16.31 7.03
C TYR A 215 10.34 17.35 8.08
N GLN A 216 9.34 17.82 8.84
CA GLN A 216 9.51 18.86 9.87
C GLN A 216 9.53 18.32 11.29
N ARG A 217 8.98 17.12 11.51
CA ARG A 217 8.87 16.50 12.83
C ARG A 217 9.81 15.29 12.96
N MET A 218 10.39 15.18 14.14
CA MET A 218 11.25 14.07 14.52
C MET A 218 10.42 12.92 15.07
N GLY A 219 10.92 11.69 14.90
CA GLY A 219 10.23 10.50 15.40
C GLY A 219 9.18 9.95 14.43
N LEU A 220 8.34 9.06 14.96
CA LEU A 220 7.22 8.47 14.23
C LEU A 220 6.03 9.45 14.15
N PRO A 221 5.18 9.36 13.10
CA PRO A 221 3.88 10.01 13.12
C PRO A 221 3.01 9.49 14.28
N PRO A 222 1.95 10.23 14.68
CA PRO A 222 1.15 9.88 15.86
C PRO A 222 0.38 8.56 15.71
N THR A 223 0.11 8.13 14.48
CA THR A 223 -0.62 6.88 14.17
C THR A 223 -0.01 6.21 12.94
N PRO A 224 -0.34 4.94 12.67
CA PRO A 224 -0.15 4.35 11.34
C PRO A 224 -0.80 5.22 10.25
N ILE A 225 -0.27 5.11 9.02
CA ILE A 225 -0.72 5.90 7.85
C ILE A 225 -1.45 5.06 6.78
N ASP A 226 -1.59 3.76 7.03
CA ASP A 226 -2.40 2.80 6.29
C ASP A 226 -2.56 1.51 7.12
N ASN A 227 -3.22 0.50 6.55
CA ASN A 227 -3.33 -0.84 7.13
C ASN A 227 -2.29 -1.80 6.51
N PRO A 228 -1.20 -2.12 7.23
CA PRO A 228 -0.10 -2.91 6.67
C PRO A 228 -0.41 -4.41 6.63
N GLY A 229 0.26 -5.11 5.71
CA GLY A 229 0.25 -6.57 5.65
C GLY A 229 1.26 -7.21 6.61
N GLU A 230 1.25 -8.54 6.66
CA GLU A 230 2.20 -9.29 7.51
C GLU A 230 3.66 -9.12 7.08
N ASP A 231 3.93 -8.97 5.78
CA ASP A 231 5.29 -8.78 5.27
C ASP A 231 5.91 -7.47 5.77
N ALA A 232 5.14 -6.38 5.73
CA ALA A 232 5.58 -5.09 6.26
C ALA A 232 5.76 -5.16 7.79
N MET A 233 4.87 -5.86 8.50
CA MET A 233 5.02 -6.06 9.94
C MET A 233 6.28 -6.87 10.28
N ARG A 234 6.57 -7.95 9.54
CA ARG A 234 7.82 -8.72 9.68
C ARG A 234 9.05 -7.87 9.40
N ALA A 235 9.01 -7.01 8.39
CA ALA A 235 10.11 -6.09 8.09
C ALA A 235 10.33 -5.07 9.22
N ALA A 236 9.26 -4.55 9.83
CA ALA A 236 9.35 -3.61 10.94
C ALA A 236 9.98 -4.23 12.20
N ILE A 237 9.66 -5.48 12.53
CA ILE A 237 10.21 -6.17 13.72
C ILE A 237 11.54 -6.89 13.49
N SER A 238 11.92 -7.10 12.22
CA SER A 238 13.16 -7.77 11.83
C SER A 238 13.76 -7.12 10.57
N PRO A 239 14.19 -5.85 10.65
CA PRO A 239 14.73 -5.11 9.51
C PRO A 239 16.05 -5.72 9.01
N SER A 240 16.25 -5.70 7.69
CA SER A 240 17.50 -6.16 7.06
C SER A 240 18.72 -5.46 7.66
N PRO A 241 19.85 -6.13 7.91
CA PRO A 241 21.06 -5.45 8.38
C PRO A 241 21.58 -4.49 7.31
N GLY A 242 22.06 -3.32 7.74
CA GLY A 242 22.63 -2.30 6.87
C GLY A 242 22.64 -0.91 7.51
N ASP A 243 23.43 0.00 6.97
CA ASP A 243 23.65 1.35 7.49
C ASP A 243 22.95 2.43 6.64
N TRP A 244 22.12 2.03 5.68
CA TRP A 244 21.43 2.92 4.76
C TRP A 244 20.61 3.99 5.48
N LEU A 245 20.66 5.21 4.94
CA LEU A 245 19.90 6.37 5.41
C LEU A 245 19.00 6.93 4.32
N TYR A 246 19.26 6.57 3.07
CA TYR A 246 18.59 7.11 1.91
C TYR A 246 18.21 5.98 0.97
N PHE A 247 17.08 6.13 0.31
CA PHE A 247 16.70 5.28 -0.80
C PHE A 247 15.97 6.07 -1.87
N VAL A 248 16.03 5.60 -3.10
CA VAL A 248 15.26 6.14 -4.21
C VAL A 248 15.02 5.06 -5.25
N THR A 249 13.79 5.00 -5.75
CA THR A 249 13.43 4.13 -6.87
C THR A 249 13.73 4.86 -8.16
N VAL A 250 14.84 4.51 -8.82
CA VAL A 250 15.29 5.19 -10.04
C VAL A 250 14.38 4.85 -11.22
N LYS A 251 13.96 3.58 -11.30
CA LYS A 251 12.98 3.04 -12.26
C LYS A 251 12.24 1.85 -11.64
N PRO A 252 11.12 1.38 -12.23
CA PRO A 252 10.43 0.20 -11.72
C PRO A 252 11.40 -0.98 -11.54
N GLY A 253 11.46 -1.51 -10.31
CA GLY A 253 12.35 -2.62 -9.93
C GLY A 253 13.81 -2.24 -9.62
N ASP A 254 14.19 -0.96 -9.66
CA ASP A 254 15.53 -0.46 -9.31
C ASP A 254 15.43 0.54 -8.13
N THR A 255 15.30 0.00 -6.92
CA THR A 255 15.39 0.76 -5.67
C THR A 255 16.83 0.72 -5.16
N ARG A 256 17.49 1.87 -5.09
CA ARG A 256 18.86 1.99 -4.59
C ARG A 256 18.87 2.50 -3.17
N PHE A 257 19.71 1.90 -2.33
CA PHE A 257 19.86 2.24 -0.91
C PHE A 257 21.31 2.64 -0.65
N THR A 258 21.52 3.73 0.08
CA THR A 258 22.87 4.23 0.41
C THR A 258 22.89 4.93 1.77
N ALA A 259 24.05 4.93 2.42
CA ALA A 259 24.34 5.75 3.60
C ALA A 259 24.96 7.11 3.21
N ASP A 260 25.44 7.27 1.97
CA ASP A 260 26.08 8.48 1.46
C ASP A 260 25.06 9.42 0.81
N TYR A 261 24.95 10.63 1.35
CA TYR A 261 24.07 11.66 0.80
C TYR A 261 24.48 12.10 -0.62
N ALA A 262 25.78 12.17 -0.92
CA ALA A 262 26.25 12.54 -2.26
C ALA A 262 25.87 11.47 -3.29
N GLU A 263 25.94 10.19 -2.93
CA GLU A 263 25.42 9.10 -3.76
C GLU A 263 23.91 9.17 -3.93
N HIS A 264 23.17 9.45 -2.86
CA HIS A 264 21.73 9.62 -2.94
C HIS A 264 21.35 10.74 -3.92
N GLN A 265 22.02 11.90 -3.87
CA GLN A 265 21.78 13.01 -4.80
C GLN A 265 22.05 12.63 -6.27
N ARG A 266 23.08 11.81 -6.53
CA ARG A 266 23.33 11.27 -7.88
C ARG A 266 22.19 10.36 -8.34
N ASN A 267 21.71 9.46 -7.47
CA ASN A 267 20.58 8.57 -7.78
C ASN A 267 19.27 9.37 -8.01
N VAL A 268 19.03 10.43 -7.23
CA VAL A 268 17.89 11.35 -7.42
C VAL A 268 17.99 12.11 -8.75
N ALA A 269 19.19 12.58 -9.12
CA ALA A 269 19.40 13.23 -10.40
C ALA A 269 19.09 12.28 -11.58
N GLU A 270 19.49 11.00 -11.47
CA GLU A 270 19.17 9.97 -12.47
C GLU A 270 17.66 9.72 -12.55
N PHE A 271 16.97 9.53 -11.42
CA PHE A 271 15.51 9.42 -11.37
C PHE A 271 14.81 10.59 -12.07
N ASN A 272 15.24 11.82 -11.77
CA ASN A 272 14.67 13.04 -12.37
C ASN A 272 14.93 13.12 -13.88
N ALA A 273 16.10 12.69 -14.35
CA ALA A 273 16.41 12.61 -15.77
C ALA A 273 15.53 11.58 -16.49
N GLN A 274 15.34 10.40 -15.90
CA GLN A 274 14.48 9.36 -16.47
C GLN A 274 13.01 9.80 -16.54
N ARG A 275 12.50 10.48 -15.50
CA ARG A 275 11.14 11.05 -15.51
C ARG A 275 10.93 12.11 -16.60
N LYS A 276 11.96 12.90 -16.93
CA LYS A 276 11.90 13.89 -18.02
C LYS A 276 11.93 13.22 -19.40
N ALA A 277 12.73 12.17 -19.55
CA ALA A 277 12.87 11.43 -20.81
C ALA A 277 11.66 10.54 -21.13
N SER A 278 10.89 10.13 -20.11
CA SER A 278 9.66 9.35 -20.24
C SER A 278 8.49 10.08 -19.57
N PRO A 279 7.89 11.10 -20.22
CA PRO A 279 6.61 11.63 -19.77
C PRO A 279 5.56 10.52 -20.00
N ALA A 280 5.31 9.69 -19.00
CA ALA A 280 4.36 8.59 -19.13
C ALA A 280 3.00 9.13 -19.57
N SER A 281 2.44 8.46 -20.59
CA SER A 281 1.04 8.47 -21.02
C SER A 281 0.09 8.44 -19.81
N PRO A 282 -1.13 8.98 -19.92
CA PRO A 282 -2.06 9.05 -18.79
C PRO A 282 -2.29 7.65 -18.22
N GLN A 283 -1.80 7.43 -16.99
CA GLN A 283 -2.11 6.22 -16.25
C GLN A 283 -3.58 6.28 -15.82
N PRO A 284 -4.26 5.12 -15.79
CA PRO A 284 -5.68 5.06 -15.45
C PRO A 284 -5.88 5.63 -14.05
N THR A 285 -6.72 6.65 -13.98
CA THR A 285 -7.35 7.12 -12.75
C THR A 285 -7.94 5.92 -12.02
N LYS A 286 -7.42 5.63 -10.83
CA LYS A 286 -8.06 4.68 -9.89
C LYS A 286 -9.23 5.35 -9.18
#